data_AF-A0A4R0GVN3-F1
#
_entry.id   AF-A0A4R0GVN3-F1
#
_cell.length_a   1.000
_cell.length_b   1.000
_cell.length_c   1.000
_cell.angle_alpha   90.00
_cell.angle_beta   90.00
_cell.angle_gamma   90.00
#
_symmetry.space_group_name_H-M   'P 1'
#
loop_
_entity.id
_entity.type
_entity.pdbx_description
1 polymer ?
#
loop_
_entity_poly.entity_id
_entity_poly.type
_entity_poly.pdbx_seq_one_letter_code
_entity_poly.pdbx_strand_id
1 'polypeptide(L)'
;MIADLTTCLMISLAASSISITVTQTELFAAFREWTVKKNAMIGHLFQCFYCLSHWAVFGGMLVYRPALLHSGITVIDWVMTAFITITLATLINGLMFKVFQAAINMHVMKHEAQQRLQSHK
;
A
#
# COMPACT_ATOMS: atom_id res chain seq x y z
N MET A 1 -16.19 0.72 -19.20
CA MET A 1 -16.79 0.48 -17.86
C MET A 1 -16.24 -0.77 -17.17
N ILE A 2 -16.53 -2.01 -17.60
CA ILE A 2 -16.00 -3.22 -16.90
C ILE A 2 -14.47 -3.27 -16.94
N ALA A 3 -13.87 -3.01 -18.12
CA ALA A 3 -12.42 -2.97 -18.27
C ALA A 3 -11.76 -1.89 -17.39
N ASP A 4 -12.35 -0.70 -17.30
CA ASP A 4 -11.86 0.40 -16.46
C ASP A 4 -11.94 0.06 -14.97
N LEU A 5 -13.03 -0.58 -14.54
CA LEU A 5 -13.20 -1.06 -13.17
C LEU A 5 -12.15 -2.11 -12.81
N THR A 6 -11.93 -3.09 -13.67
CA THR A 6 -10.87 -4.09 -13.49
C THR A 6 -9.49 -3.42 -13.45
N THR A 7 -9.25 -2.44 -14.31
CA THR A 7 -7.98 -1.69 -14.33
C THR A 7 -7.77 -0.94 -13.02
N CYS A 8 -8.78 -0.22 -12.52
CA CYS A 8 -8.71 0.47 -11.22
C CYS A 8 -8.47 -0.51 -10.08
N LEU A 9 -9.10 -1.69 -10.10
CA LEU A 9 -8.88 -2.73 -9.10
C LEU A 9 -7.43 -3.24 -9.13
N MET A 10 -6.89 -3.53 -10.30
CA MET A 10 -5.50 -3.98 -10.47
C MET A 10 -4.50 -2.90 -10.03
N ILE A 11 -4.74 -1.64 -10.38
CA ILE A 11 -3.94 -0.51 -9.90
C ILE A 11 -4.00 -0.44 -8.37
N SER A 12 -5.18 -0.58 -7.77
CA SER A 12 -5.36 -0.51 -6.31
C SER A 12 -4.60 -1.62 -5.60
N LEU A 13 -4.67 -2.86 -6.11
CA LEU A 13 -3.95 -4.02 -5.57
C LEU A 13 -2.42 -3.83 -5.68
N ALA A 14 -1.94 -3.43 -6.85
CA ALA A 14 -0.52 -3.19 -7.09
C ALA A 14 -0.01 -2.04 -6.21
N ALA A 15 -0.72 -0.92 -6.15
CA ALA A 15 -0.38 0.24 -5.34
C ALA A 15 -0.31 -0.11 -3.84
N SER A 16 -1.27 -0.90 -3.35
CA SER A 16 -1.28 -1.36 -1.97
C SER A 16 -0.10 -2.26 -1.66
N SER A 17 0.17 -3.22 -2.54
CA SER A 17 1.28 -4.17 -2.40
C SER A 17 2.61 -3.45 -2.38
N ILE A 18 2.88 -2.57 -3.35
CA ILE A 18 4.09 -1.74 -3.40
C ILE A 18 4.22 -0.91 -2.12
N SER A 19 3.13 -0.26 -1.69
CA SER A 19 3.17 0.64 -0.55
C SER A 19 3.50 -0.08 0.76
N ILE A 20 2.87 -1.23 1.01
CA ILE A 20 3.19 -2.04 2.19
C ILE A 20 4.59 -2.63 2.10
N THR A 21 5.01 -3.13 0.93
CA THR A 21 6.37 -3.65 0.75
C THR A 21 7.41 -2.58 1.10
N VAL A 22 7.29 -1.39 0.52
CA VAL A 22 8.27 -0.31 0.76
C VAL A 22 8.22 0.22 2.18
N THR A 23 7.03 0.32 2.79
CA THR A 23 6.88 0.96 4.11
C THR A 23 7.04 0.01 5.30
N GLN A 24 6.77 -1.28 5.12
CA GLN A 24 6.74 -2.26 6.23
C GLN A 24 7.87 -3.29 6.18
N THR A 25 8.40 -3.65 5.00
CA THR A 25 9.42 -4.71 4.95
C THR A 25 10.79 -4.20 5.38
N GLU A 26 11.56 -5.07 6.04
CA GLU A 26 12.93 -4.79 6.50
C GLU A 26 13.89 -4.46 5.36
N LEU A 27 13.64 -5.02 4.16
CA LEU A 27 14.46 -4.78 2.97
C LEU A 27 14.59 -3.29 2.63
N PHE A 28 13.55 -2.50 2.92
CA PHE A 28 13.52 -1.06 2.63
C PHE A 28 13.83 -0.19 3.86
N ALA A 29 14.22 -0.76 5.01
CA ALA A 29 14.49 0.01 6.23
C ALA A 29 15.59 1.08 6.03
N ALA A 30 16.74 0.67 5.47
CA ALA A 30 17.84 1.58 5.17
C ALA A 30 17.44 2.70 4.19
N PHE A 31 16.62 2.37 3.19
CA PHE A 31 16.09 3.35 2.25
C PHE A 31 15.17 4.36 2.95
N ARG A 32 14.25 3.92 3.81
CA ARG A 32 13.37 4.80 4.59
C ARG A 32 14.18 5.75 5.48
N GLU A 33 15.16 5.23 6.21
CA GLU A 33 16.04 6.07 7.05
C GLU A 33 16.83 7.11 6.24
N TRP A 34 17.34 6.71 5.08
CA TRP A 34 18.02 7.62 4.17
C TRP A 34 17.09 8.74 3.68
N THR A 35 15.84 8.44 3.32
CA THR A 35 14.88 9.47 2.89
C THR A 35 14.55 10.48 3.98
N VAL A 36 14.41 10.03 5.23
CA VAL A 36 14.18 10.91 6.39
C VAL A 36 15.36 11.86 6.59
N LYS A 37 16.60 11.38 6.46
CA LYS A 37 17.81 12.21 6.56
C LYS A 37 17.89 13.29 5.47
N LYS A 38 17.31 13.03 4.30
CA LYS A 38 17.31 13.97 3.17
C LYS A 38 16.24 15.04 3.30
N ASN A 39 15.01 14.67 3.64
CA ASN A 39 13.90 15.60 3.82
C ASN A 39 12.79 14.95 4.64
N ALA A 40 12.31 15.64 5.67
CA ALA A 40 11.27 15.13 6.57
C ALA A 40 9.96 14.76 5.84
N MET A 41 9.54 15.54 4.84
CA MET A 41 8.31 15.28 4.08
C MET A 41 8.44 14.05 3.19
N ILE A 42 9.59 13.88 2.53
CA ILE A 42 9.87 12.70 1.70
C ILE A 42 10.00 11.46 2.61
N GLY A 43 10.63 11.59 3.77
CA GLY A 43 10.67 10.54 4.78
C GLY A 43 9.28 10.09 5.21
N HIS A 44 8.38 11.03 5.52
CA HIS A 44 7.01 10.71 5.89
C HIS A 44 6.26 9.93 4.79
N LEU A 45 6.45 10.32 3.52
CA LEU A 45 5.87 9.61 2.39
C LEU A 45 6.26 8.13 2.35
N PHE A 46 7.54 7.81 2.56
CA PHE A 46 8.05 6.43 2.51
C PHE A 46 7.89 5.64 3.81
N GLN A 47 7.32 6.23 4.86
CA GLN A 47 6.94 5.55 6.10
C GLN A 47 5.42 5.31 6.20
N CYS A 48 4.64 5.99 5.37
CA CYS A 48 3.18 5.95 5.39
C CYS A 48 2.65 5.17 4.18
N PHE A 49 2.15 3.94 4.39
CA PHE A 49 1.60 3.09 3.30
C PHE A 49 0.43 3.78 2.58
N TYR A 50 -0.40 4.52 3.31
CA TYR A 50 -1.50 5.28 2.74
C TYR A 50 -0.98 6.39 1.81
N CYS A 51 -0.02 7.17 2.29
CA CYS A 51 0.58 8.27 1.55
C CYS A 51 1.25 7.76 0.28
N LEU A 52 2.08 6.72 0.38
CA LEU A 52 2.76 6.12 -0.77
C LEU A 52 1.76 5.55 -1.80
N SER A 53 0.63 4.99 -1.35
CA SER A 53 -0.38 4.44 -2.26
C SER A 53 -1.05 5.50 -3.12
N HIS A 54 -1.14 6.77 -2.69
CA HIS A 54 -1.67 7.85 -3.53
C HIS A 54 -0.80 8.02 -4.77
N TRP A 55 0.52 8.12 -4.55
CA TRP A 55 1.49 8.30 -5.63
C TRP A 55 1.57 7.07 -6.53
N ALA A 56 1.48 5.87 -5.97
CA ALA A 56 1.42 4.65 -6.75
C ALA A 56 0.14 4.57 -7.61
N VAL A 57 -1.03 4.95 -7.06
CA VAL A 57 -2.28 5.02 -7.83
C VAL A 57 -2.19 6.07 -8.92
N PHE A 58 -1.70 7.28 -8.62
CA PHE A 58 -1.51 8.33 -9.62
C PHE A 58 -0.58 7.88 -10.75
N GLY A 59 0.52 7.19 -10.42
CA GLY A 59 1.42 6.60 -11.40
C GLY A 59 0.73 5.56 -12.28
N GLY A 60 -0.02 4.63 -11.67
CA GLY A 60 -0.80 3.63 -12.41
C GLY A 60 -1.83 4.27 -13.34
N MET A 61 -2.58 5.26 -12.85
CA MET A 61 -3.56 5.96 -13.67
C MET A 61 -2.93 6.78 -14.80
N LEU A 62 -1.77 7.38 -14.59
CA LEU A 62 -1.02 8.07 -15.64
C LEU A 62 -0.68 7.14 -16.82
N VAL A 63 -0.38 5.87 -16.52
CA VAL A 63 -0.02 4.85 -17.52
C VAL A 63 -1.27 4.27 -18.19
N TYR A 64 -2.22 3.77 -17.41
CA TYR A 64 -3.35 3.00 -17.94
C TYR A 64 -4.57 3.85 -18.30
N ARG A 65 -4.58 5.11 -17.86
CA ARG A 65 -5.60 6.12 -18.16
C ARG A 65 -7.07 5.66 -17.96
N PRO A 66 -7.43 4.97 -16.85
CA PRO A 66 -8.81 4.52 -16.67
C PRO A 66 -9.77 5.69 -16.45
N ALA A 67 -11.01 5.56 -16.94
CA ALA A 67 -12.08 6.51 -16.69
C ALA A 67 -13.38 5.77 -16.34
N LEU A 68 -13.80 5.86 -15.08
CA LEU A 68 -15.03 5.19 -14.59
C LEU A 68 -16.30 5.99 -14.86
N LEU A 69 -16.16 7.30 -14.92
CA LEU A 69 -17.25 8.26 -15.08
C LEU A 69 -17.11 8.98 -16.41
N HIS A 70 -18.25 9.37 -16.97
CA HIS A 70 -18.34 10.09 -18.23
C HIS A 70 -19.33 11.26 -18.08
N SER A 71 -18.92 12.30 -17.37
CA SER A 71 -19.72 13.51 -17.13
C SER A 71 -19.62 14.54 -18.27
N GLY A 72 -18.69 14.32 -19.23
CA GLY A 72 -18.35 15.28 -20.28
C GLY A 72 -17.21 16.24 -19.90
N ILE A 73 -16.75 16.21 -18.64
CA ILE A 73 -15.59 16.97 -18.16
C ILE A 73 -14.49 15.99 -17.74
N THR A 74 -13.56 15.70 -18.65
CA THR A 74 -12.53 14.66 -18.49
C THR A 74 -11.70 14.80 -17.21
N VAL A 75 -11.38 16.03 -16.80
CA VAL A 75 -10.58 16.28 -15.59
C VAL A 75 -11.33 15.85 -14.33
N ILE A 76 -12.62 16.15 -14.24
CA ILE A 76 -13.45 15.78 -13.09
C ILE A 76 -13.58 14.26 -13.02
N ASP A 77 -13.87 13.62 -14.16
CA ASP A 77 -13.98 12.16 -14.25
C ASP A 77 -12.69 11.46 -13.82
N TRP A 78 -11.54 12.03 -14.17
CA TRP A 78 -10.22 11.55 -13.76
C TRP A 78 -9.97 11.69 -12.26
N VAL A 79 -10.27 12.86 -11.69
CA VAL A 79 -10.11 13.12 -10.26
C VAL A 79 -11.00 12.16 -9.46
N MET A 80 -12.26 12.00 -9.88
CA MET A 80 -13.20 11.08 -9.24
C MET A 80 -12.71 9.62 -9.33
N THR A 81 -12.26 9.20 -10.51
CA THR A 81 -11.69 7.86 -10.71
C THR A 81 -10.46 7.64 -9.80
N ALA A 82 -9.63 8.66 -9.61
CA ALA A 82 -8.47 8.58 -8.73
C ALA A 82 -8.86 8.39 -7.27
N PHE A 83 -9.81 9.17 -6.76
CA PHE A 83 -10.28 9.02 -5.38
C PHE A 83 -10.98 7.68 -5.13
N ILE A 84 -11.73 7.17 -6.11
CA ILE A 84 -12.32 5.81 -6.02
C ILE A 84 -11.21 4.76 -5.93
N THR A 85 -10.21 4.85 -6.79
CA THR A 85 -9.07 3.91 -6.83
C THR A 85 -8.23 3.99 -5.56
N ILE A 86 -7.96 5.20 -5.05
CA ILE A 86 -7.28 5.41 -3.76
C ILE A 86 -8.07 4.81 -2.60
N THR A 87 -9.39 4.96 -2.60
CA THR A 87 -10.26 4.39 -1.56
C THR A 87 -10.15 2.86 -1.56
N LEU A 88 -10.21 2.23 -2.73
CA LEU A 88 -9.99 0.79 -2.88
C LEU A 88 -8.60 0.37 -2.39
N ALA A 89 -7.55 1.09 -2.79
CA ALA A 89 -6.19 0.84 -2.33
C ALA A 89 -6.07 0.97 -0.79
N THR A 90 -6.77 1.93 -0.19
CA THR A 90 -6.78 2.13 1.27
C THR A 90 -7.44 0.96 2.00
N LEU A 91 -8.56 0.46 1.48
CA LEU A 91 -9.23 -0.72 2.03
C LEU A 91 -8.32 -1.96 1.93
N ILE A 92 -7.70 -2.18 0.77
CA ILE A 92 -6.75 -3.28 0.55
C ILE A 92 -5.55 -3.15 1.49
N ASN A 93 -4.98 -1.96 1.63
CA ASN A 93 -3.90 -1.68 2.58
C ASN A 93 -4.30 -2.03 4.02
N GLY A 94 -5.50 -1.63 4.45
CA GLY A 94 -6.00 -1.96 5.79
C GLY A 94 -6.16 -3.47 6.01
N LEU A 95 -6.67 -4.19 5.00
CA LEU A 95 -6.76 -5.66 5.04
C LEU A 95 -5.38 -6.31 5.10
N MET A 96 -4.47 -5.91 4.21
CA MET A 96 -3.10 -6.43 4.19
C MET A 96 -2.38 -6.14 5.51
N PHE A 97 -2.50 -4.93 6.06
CA PHE A 97 -1.89 -4.58 7.34
C PHE A 97 -2.38 -5.47 8.49
N LYS A 98 -3.69 -5.78 8.55
CA LYS A 98 -4.22 -6.76 9.51
C LYS A 98 -3.65 -8.17 9.30
N VAL A 99 -3.52 -8.61 8.04
CA VAL A 99 -2.91 -9.90 7.71
C VAL A 99 -1.44 -9.93 8.16
N PHE A 100 -0.68 -8.86 7.90
CA PHE A 100 0.72 -8.74 8.34
C PHE A 100 0.84 -8.78 9.87
N GLN A 101 -0.01 -8.05 10.60
CA GLN A 101 -0.01 -8.11 12.06
C GLN A 101 -0.32 -9.52 12.58
N ALA A 102 -1.31 -10.20 12.00
CA ALA A 102 -1.64 -11.58 12.39
C ALA A 102 -0.46 -12.53 12.15
N ALA A 103 0.24 -12.38 11.02
CA ALA A 103 1.42 -13.17 10.69
C ALA A 103 2.58 -12.91 11.68
N ILE A 104 2.84 -11.66 12.03
CA ILE A 104 3.87 -11.28 13.01
C ILE A 104 3.53 -11.85 14.39
N ASN A 105 2.29 -11.68 14.86
CA ASN A 105 1.85 -12.22 16.14
C ASN A 105 2.00 -13.75 16.20
N MET A 106 1.64 -14.44 15.11
CA MET A 106 1.83 -15.90 15.02
C MET A 106 3.31 -16.29 15.08
N HIS A 107 4.19 -15.54 14.40
CA HIS A 107 5.63 -15.78 14.43
C HIS A 107 6.21 -15.59 15.84
N VAL A 108 5.82 -14.52 16.54
CA VAL A 108 6.24 -14.25 17.92
C VAL A 108 5.77 -15.36 18.87
N MET A 109 4.48 -15.73 18.82
CA MET A 109 3.94 -16.81 19.67
C MET A 109 4.66 -18.15 19.43
N LYS A 110 4.98 -18.49 18.17
CA LYS A 110 5.73 -19.71 17.85
C LYS A 110 7.15 -19.66 18.42
N HIS A 111 7.83 -18.52 18.29
CA HIS A 111 9.18 -18.34 18.81
C HIS A 111 9.21 -18.44 20.34
N GLU A 112 8.27 -17.80 21.04
CA GLU A 112 8.13 -17.90 22.51
C GLU A 112 7.84 -19.34 22.97
N ALA A 113 6.94 -20.05 22.28
CA ALA A 113 6.63 -21.45 22.58
C ALA A 113 7.86 -22.36 22.40
N GLN A 114 8.64 -22.14 21.34
CA GLN A 114 9.88 -22.88 21.10
C GLN A 114 10.92 -22.62 22.20
N GLN A 115 11.09 -21.36 22.62
CA GLN A 115 12.00 -21.01 23.71
C GLN A 115 11.62 -21.69 25.03
N ARG A 116 10.32 -21.69 25.40
CA ARG A 116 9.84 -22.35 26.63
C ARG A 116 10.03 -23.87 26.61
N LEU A 117 9.84 -24.51 25.45
CA LEU A 117 10.07 -25.96 25.30
C LEU A 117 11.56 -26.32 25.41
N GLN A 118 12.45 -25.44 24.93
CA GLN A 118 13.89 -25.63 25.04
C GLN A 118 14.42 -25.35 26.46
N SER A 119 13.85 -24.41 27.21
CA SER A 119 14.26 -24.14 28.60
C SER A 119 13.87 -25.24 29.60
N HIS A 120 12.95 -26.13 29.22
CA HIS A 120 12.51 -27.27 30.03
C HIS A 120 13.21 -28.59 29.68
N LYS A 121 14.22 -28.55 28.82
CA LYS A 121 15.01 -29.71 28.39
C LYS A 121 16.44 -29.61 28.91
#